data_AF-A0A9X2FE04-F1
#
_entry.id   AF-A0A9X2FE04-F1
#
_cell.length_a   1.000
_cell.length_b   1.000
_cell.length_c   1.000
_cell.angle_alpha   90.00
_cell.angle_beta   90.00
_cell.angle_gamma   90.00
#
_symmetry.space_group_name_H-M   'P 1'
#
loop_
_entity.id
_entity.type
_entity.pdbx_description
1 polymer ?
#
loop_
_entity_poly.entity_id
_entity_poly.type
_entity_poly.pdbx_seq_one_letter_code
_entity_poly.pdbx_strand_id
1 'polypeptide(L)'
;MHSRPARRPLIVYAVLLLAASGCSEKPEISSYDAPRKGGSAKENSPGDESRMIAAIFIRDNQAWFLKTMAPKQQVDKAADALHNFAESVALPEDQPAAIEWKVPEGWKEGPPRMMREATLLLPEGDVDVAISKLAFPGDLDDYLKMNINRWRGQLGLEPAEKMDEAAGVREIQVDGQTAWVFDAVGTSTGGGMMPPMMGGNAPFAGPTATPPPNGKPADEQPATTAEEEPAKEEPAAEPAAEKAESESKPKPKPKADQSRMIAAIYIRGDRAWFVKTLADKDQVDKVADELRTFAKWVKLPEDKPAEIEWNVPEGWQEGPERMMREATLQLPGGDVEVAISQLAFPGDRDEYLKLNINRWRGQLGLDPAEQMNEAAGVEDIEVDGEKAWLFDAVGNSAGGGMMPPMMRRAPFATPGAGATPPESEDE
;
A
#
# COMPACT_ATOMS: atom_id res chain seq x y z
N MET A 1 -57.38 -64.39 -41.97
CA MET A 1 -56.40 -65.40 -41.49
C MET A 1 -55.20 -64.70 -40.88
N HIS A 2 -54.36 -65.41 -40.13
CA HIS A 2 -53.27 -64.84 -39.31
C HIS A 2 -52.06 -64.40 -40.14
N SER A 3 -51.40 -63.30 -39.75
CA SER A 3 -50.06 -63.35 -39.10
C SER A 3 -49.42 -61.96 -38.95
N ARG A 4 -48.67 -61.76 -37.85
CA ARG A 4 -47.53 -60.82 -37.77
C ARG A 4 -46.25 -61.60 -38.12
N PRO A 5 -45.20 -60.94 -38.63
CA PRO A 5 -44.09 -60.63 -37.71
C PRO A 5 -43.50 -59.22 -37.94
N ALA A 6 -42.46 -58.87 -37.17
CA ALA A 6 -41.81 -57.56 -37.19
C ALA A 6 -40.31 -57.66 -37.51
N ARG A 7 -39.72 -56.54 -37.96
CA ARG A 7 -38.31 -56.13 -37.72
C ARG A 7 -38.14 -54.62 -38.00
N ARG A 8 -37.02 -54.04 -37.53
CA ARG A 8 -36.75 -52.58 -37.49
C ARG A 8 -35.77 -52.15 -38.62
N PRO A 9 -35.12 -50.96 -38.60
CA PRO A 9 -35.49 -49.87 -39.51
C PRO A 9 -34.33 -49.39 -40.41
N LEU A 10 -34.59 -48.48 -41.35
CA LEU A 10 -33.52 -47.76 -42.07
C LEU A 10 -33.94 -46.35 -42.51
N ILE A 11 -33.22 -45.38 -41.92
CA ILE A 11 -32.93 -43.98 -42.25
C ILE A 11 -33.44 -43.46 -43.62
N VAL A 12 -34.19 -42.35 -43.59
CA VAL A 12 -34.10 -41.24 -44.57
C VAL A 12 -34.23 -39.90 -43.82
N TYR A 13 -33.53 -38.86 -44.26
CA TYR A 13 -33.54 -37.50 -43.70
C TYR A 13 -34.83 -36.72 -44.02
N ALA A 14 -35.26 -35.85 -43.11
CA ALA A 14 -35.47 -34.42 -43.34
C ALA A 14 -36.04 -33.72 -42.08
N VAL A 15 -35.28 -32.81 -41.48
CA VAL A 15 -35.79 -31.83 -40.50
C VAL A 15 -35.56 -30.44 -41.07
N LEU A 16 -36.61 -29.64 -41.18
CA LEU A 16 -36.52 -28.24 -41.60
C LEU A 16 -37.75 -27.44 -41.15
N LEU A 17 -37.53 -26.15 -40.95
CA LEU A 17 -38.48 -25.04 -40.71
C LEU A 17 -38.96 -24.77 -39.26
N LEU A 18 -38.40 -23.68 -38.73
CA LEU A 18 -39.07 -22.58 -38.03
C LEU A 18 -39.65 -22.82 -36.62
N ALA A 19 -38.76 -22.73 -35.63
CA ALA A 19 -39.10 -22.06 -34.37
C ALA A 19 -39.10 -20.53 -34.59
N ALA A 20 -40.10 -19.81 -34.08
CA ALA A 20 -40.25 -18.38 -34.30
C ALA A 20 -39.55 -17.51 -33.23
N SER A 21 -38.76 -16.55 -33.71
CA SER A 21 -38.39 -15.26 -33.07
C SER A 21 -38.71 -15.07 -31.57
N GLY A 22 -37.70 -15.29 -30.72
CA GLY A 22 -37.67 -14.85 -29.33
C GLY A 22 -36.48 -13.94 -29.07
N CYS A 23 -36.52 -12.70 -29.55
CA CYS A 23 -35.46 -11.72 -29.32
C CYS A 23 -35.54 -11.15 -27.89
N SER A 24 -34.87 -11.80 -26.94
CA SER A 24 -34.51 -11.14 -25.68
C SER A 24 -33.40 -10.12 -25.96
N GLU A 25 -33.65 -8.84 -25.65
CA GLU A 25 -32.63 -7.80 -25.73
C GLU A 25 -31.43 -8.15 -24.85
N LYS A 26 -30.21 -7.81 -25.29
CA LYS A 26 -29.03 -7.94 -24.43
C LYS A 26 -29.20 -7.00 -23.24
N PRO A 27 -28.91 -7.42 -22.00
CA PRO A 27 -28.90 -6.50 -20.87
C PRO A 27 -27.79 -5.45 -21.09
N GLU A 28 -28.22 -4.24 -21.42
CA GLU A 28 -27.35 -3.07 -21.51
C GLU A 28 -26.80 -2.75 -20.11
N ILE A 29 -25.49 -2.52 -20.00
CA ILE A 29 -24.84 -2.30 -18.70
C ILE A 29 -25.13 -0.88 -18.23
N SER A 30 -26.27 -0.70 -17.57
CA SER A 30 -26.61 0.55 -16.91
C SER A 30 -25.67 0.80 -15.74
N SER A 31 -24.69 1.68 -15.90
CA SER A 31 -23.88 2.19 -14.79
C SER A 31 -24.78 3.01 -13.86
N TYR A 32 -24.95 2.53 -12.62
CA TYR A 32 -25.68 3.25 -11.58
C TYR A 32 -24.72 3.59 -10.43
N ASP A 33 -24.63 4.87 -10.08
CA ASP A 33 -23.90 5.34 -8.90
C ASP A 33 -24.61 4.93 -7.61
N ALA A 34 -24.34 3.70 -7.16
CA ALA A 34 -24.70 3.24 -5.83
C ALA A 34 -23.82 3.96 -4.79
N PRO A 35 -24.38 4.79 -3.88
CA PRO A 35 -23.59 5.51 -2.90
C PRO A 35 -22.81 4.53 -2.01
N ARG A 36 -21.48 4.59 -2.03
CA ARG A 36 -20.60 3.70 -1.25
C ARG A 36 -20.77 3.95 0.26
N LYS A 37 -21.69 3.23 0.90
CA LYS A 37 -21.73 3.11 2.36
C LYS A 37 -20.59 2.21 2.83
N GLY A 38 -19.39 2.78 2.86
CA GLY A 38 -18.21 2.20 3.47
C GLY A 38 -16.93 2.56 2.73
N GLY A 39 -15.99 3.20 3.44
CA GLY A 39 -14.57 3.00 3.15
C GLY A 39 -13.77 4.19 2.62
N SER A 40 -14.29 5.41 2.66
CA SER A 40 -13.46 6.63 2.54
C SER A 40 -14.00 7.70 3.49
N ALA A 41 -13.33 7.88 4.63
CA ALA A 41 -13.56 9.03 5.49
C ALA A 41 -13.60 10.28 4.61
N LYS A 42 -14.68 11.06 4.71
CA LYS A 42 -14.87 12.27 3.89
C LYS A 42 -13.58 13.08 3.90
N GLU A 43 -13.03 13.29 2.71
CA GLU A 43 -11.81 14.08 2.53
C GLU A 43 -12.01 15.45 3.20
N ASN A 44 -11.21 15.71 4.23
CA ASN A 44 -11.35 16.92 5.03
C ASN A 44 -11.13 18.14 4.15
N SER A 45 -11.96 19.16 4.31
CA SER A 45 -11.73 20.43 3.64
C SER A 45 -10.38 20.98 4.15
N PRO A 46 -9.49 21.49 3.29
CA PRO A 46 -8.24 22.08 3.76
C PRO A 46 -8.49 23.18 4.80
N GLY A 47 -8.08 22.93 6.05
CA GLY A 47 -8.37 23.78 7.21
C GLY A 47 -9.32 23.18 8.27
N ASP A 48 -10.00 22.06 7.98
CA ASP A 48 -10.81 21.35 8.99
C ASP A 48 -9.90 20.73 10.08
N GLU A 49 -10.25 20.94 11.35
CA GLU A 49 -9.56 20.29 12.48
C GLU A 49 -9.69 18.76 12.39
N SER A 50 -8.58 18.07 12.55
CA SER A 50 -8.51 16.62 12.72
C SER A 50 -7.84 16.27 14.03
N ARG A 51 -8.21 15.11 14.57
CA ARG A 51 -7.56 14.52 15.74
C ARG A 51 -6.95 13.20 15.33
N MET A 52 -5.75 12.93 15.82
CA MET A 52 -5.13 11.62 15.74
C MET A 52 -5.08 11.03 17.13
N ILE A 53 -5.51 9.78 17.28
CA ILE A 53 -5.25 8.96 18.46
C ILE A 53 -4.54 7.70 17.97
N ALA A 54 -3.32 7.48 18.44
CA ALA A 54 -2.47 6.38 18.05
C ALA A 54 -1.72 5.80 19.25
N ALA A 55 -1.32 4.54 19.16
CA ALA A 55 -0.51 3.86 20.17
C ALA A 55 0.63 3.07 19.50
N ILE A 56 1.79 3.02 20.15
CA ILE A 56 2.99 2.29 19.74
C ILE A 56 3.32 1.26 20.82
N PHE A 57 3.39 -0.02 20.43
CA PHE A 57 3.83 -1.13 21.28
C PHE A 57 5.09 -1.73 20.68
N ILE A 58 6.19 -1.77 21.43
CA ILE A 58 7.44 -2.40 20.99
C ILE A 58 7.46 -3.84 21.50
N ARG A 59 7.56 -4.81 20.58
CA ARG A 59 7.47 -6.25 20.85
C ARG A 59 8.54 -6.97 20.03
N ASP A 60 9.62 -7.36 20.69
CA ASP A 60 10.82 -7.93 20.05
C ASP A 60 11.29 -7.02 18.88
N ASN A 61 11.51 -7.57 17.68
CA ASN A 61 11.93 -6.80 16.50
C ASN A 61 10.79 -6.06 15.78
N GLN A 62 9.63 -5.85 16.41
CA GLN A 62 8.45 -5.25 15.80
C GLN A 62 7.90 -4.07 16.62
N ALA A 63 7.50 -3.02 15.93
CA ALA A 63 6.65 -1.97 16.47
C ALA A 63 5.23 -2.15 15.92
N TRP A 64 4.27 -2.35 16.81
CA TRP A 64 2.85 -2.39 16.47
C TRP A 64 2.21 -1.04 16.66
N PHE A 65 1.32 -0.68 15.74
CA PHE A 65 0.61 0.59 15.70
C PHE A 65 -0.88 0.35 15.71
N LEU A 66 -1.56 0.93 16.70
CA LEU A 66 -2.97 1.29 16.60
C LEU A 66 -3.03 2.74 16.12
N LYS A 67 -3.80 3.07 15.09
CA LYS A 67 -3.89 4.45 14.59
C LYS A 67 -5.28 4.81 14.10
N THR A 68 -5.83 5.88 14.64
CA THR A 68 -7.07 6.54 14.20
C THR A 68 -6.76 7.97 13.81
N MET A 69 -7.28 8.44 12.68
CA MET A 69 -7.22 9.84 12.28
C MET A 69 -8.48 10.19 11.48
N ALA A 70 -9.23 11.18 11.94
CA ALA A 70 -10.47 11.65 11.33
C ALA A 70 -10.74 13.10 11.76
N PRO A 71 -11.69 13.84 11.13
CA PRO A 71 -12.08 15.16 11.60
C PRO A 71 -12.45 15.14 13.09
N LYS A 72 -11.97 16.16 13.81
CA LYS A 72 -11.86 16.19 15.28
C LYS A 72 -13.16 15.82 15.98
N GLN A 73 -14.29 16.37 15.50
CA GLN A 73 -15.63 16.17 16.06
C GLN A 73 -16.13 14.70 16.01
N GLN A 74 -15.56 13.85 15.15
CA GLN A 74 -15.86 12.42 15.11
C GLN A 74 -15.00 11.64 16.12
N VAL A 75 -13.71 11.95 16.19
CA VAL A 75 -12.76 11.29 17.12
C VAL A 75 -13.05 11.68 18.58
N ASP A 76 -13.43 12.94 18.84
CA ASP A 76 -13.76 13.43 20.19
C ASP A 76 -14.82 12.58 20.89
N LYS A 77 -15.83 12.10 20.14
CA LYS A 77 -16.89 11.22 20.67
C LYS A 77 -16.41 9.83 21.07
N ALA A 78 -15.30 9.39 20.51
CA ALA A 78 -14.75 8.06 20.66
C ALA A 78 -13.42 8.04 21.43
N ALA A 79 -12.91 9.20 21.87
CA ALA A 79 -11.56 9.33 22.42
C ALA A 79 -11.33 8.38 23.59
N ASP A 80 -12.22 8.36 24.57
CA ASP A 80 -12.13 7.47 25.73
C ASP A 80 -12.17 5.99 25.32
N ALA A 81 -13.01 5.63 24.34
CA ALA A 81 -13.08 4.27 23.81
C ALA A 81 -11.82 3.87 23.02
N LEU A 82 -11.14 4.82 22.37
CA LEU A 82 -9.88 4.62 21.64
C LEU A 82 -8.70 4.46 22.62
N HIS A 83 -8.66 5.26 23.68
CA HIS A 83 -7.68 5.11 24.78
C HIS A 83 -7.87 3.79 25.53
N ASN A 84 -9.10 3.50 25.97
CA ASN A 84 -9.43 2.23 26.61
C ASN A 84 -9.13 1.03 25.71
N PHE A 85 -9.31 1.14 24.39
CA PHE A 85 -8.95 0.07 23.45
C PHE A 85 -7.43 -0.18 23.45
N ALA A 86 -6.60 0.86 23.38
CA ALA A 86 -5.15 0.74 23.44
C ALA A 86 -4.67 0.16 24.79
N GLU A 87 -5.28 0.56 25.89
CA GLU A 87 -4.99 0.03 27.24
C GLU A 87 -5.55 -1.39 27.46
N SER A 88 -6.44 -1.89 26.58
CA SER A 88 -7.01 -3.25 26.62
C SER A 88 -6.32 -4.28 25.71
N VAL A 89 -5.25 -3.88 25.02
CA VAL A 89 -4.40 -4.79 24.24
C VAL A 89 -3.78 -5.82 25.19
N ALA A 90 -3.71 -7.08 24.77
CA ALA A 90 -3.01 -8.12 25.50
C ALA A 90 -1.62 -8.35 24.89
N LEU A 91 -0.62 -8.53 25.74
CA LEU A 91 0.79 -8.70 25.35
C LEU A 91 1.28 -10.11 25.73
N PRO A 92 0.94 -11.15 24.94
CA PRO A 92 1.25 -12.54 25.28
C PRO A 92 2.74 -12.80 25.48
N GLU A 93 3.11 -13.39 26.62
CA GLU A 93 4.50 -13.75 26.97
C GLU A 93 5.07 -14.85 26.05
N ASP A 94 4.23 -15.79 25.59
CA ASP A 94 4.62 -16.91 24.74
C ASP A 94 4.84 -16.54 23.27
N GLN A 95 4.41 -15.35 22.87
CA GLN A 95 4.53 -14.80 21.52
C GLN A 95 5.23 -13.42 21.57
N PRO A 96 6.56 -13.37 21.80
CA PRO A 96 7.27 -12.14 22.17
C PRO A 96 7.14 -10.96 21.18
N ALA A 97 6.89 -11.25 19.90
CA ALA A 97 6.72 -10.27 18.82
C ALA A 97 5.25 -9.91 18.49
N ALA A 98 4.25 -10.46 19.20
CA ALA A 98 2.84 -10.32 18.87
C ALA A 98 2.07 -9.45 19.88
N ILE A 99 1.04 -8.74 19.41
CA ILE A 99 -0.03 -8.22 20.28
C ILE A 99 -1.34 -8.94 19.96
N GLU A 100 -2.21 -9.08 20.96
CA GLU A 100 -3.58 -9.59 20.79
C GLU A 100 -4.60 -8.51 21.19
N TRP A 101 -5.77 -8.51 20.57
CA TRP A 101 -6.83 -7.56 20.89
C TRP A 101 -8.21 -8.21 20.74
N LYS A 102 -9.19 -7.68 21.48
CA LYS A 102 -10.61 -8.01 21.31
C LYS A 102 -11.27 -6.83 20.60
N VAL A 103 -12.14 -7.10 19.62
CA VAL A 103 -12.95 -6.04 19.00
C VAL A 103 -13.89 -5.48 20.09
N PRO A 104 -13.86 -4.17 20.40
CA PRO A 104 -14.72 -3.60 21.44
C PRO A 104 -16.22 -3.74 21.15
N GLU A 105 -17.05 -3.62 22.17
CA GLU A 105 -18.50 -3.75 22.01
C GLU A 105 -19.05 -2.69 21.04
N GLY A 106 -19.94 -3.12 20.14
CA GLY A 106 -20.51 -2.29 19.05
C GLY A 106 -19.57 -2.04 17.86
N TRP A 107 -18.25 -2.19 18.01
CA TRP A 107 -17.28 -2.06 16.92
C TRP A 107 -17.34 -3.29 15.98
N LYS A 108 -16.79 -3.17 14.77
CA LYS A 108 -16.80 -4.22 13.75
C LYS A 108 -15.45 -4.38 13.08
N GLU A 109 -15.11 -5.61 12.73
CA GLU A 109 -13.99 -5.89 11.83
C GLU A 109 -14.34 -5.39 10.41
N GLY A 110 -13.52 -4.50 9.87
CA GLY A 110 -13.67 -3.92 8.54
C GLY A 110 -13.07 -4.79 7.43
N PRO A 111 -13.24 -4.41 6.15
CA PRO A 111 -12.60 -5.12 5.05
C PRO A 111 -11.06 -5.06 5.15
N PRO A 112 -10.33 -6.10 4.72
CA PRO A 112 -8.87 -6.07 4.63
C PRO A 112 -8.38 -4.88 3.79
N ARG A 113 -7.30 -4.25 4.24
CA ARG A 113 -6.66 -3.08 3.62
C ARG A 113 -5.15 -3.31 3.60
N MET A 114 -4.46 -2.86 2.54
CA MET A 114 -3.01 -3.06 2.42
C MET A 114 -2.24 -2.41 3.59
N MET A 115 -1.13 -3.03 3.99
CA MET A 115 -0.28 -2.61 5.12
C MET A 115 -0.99 -2.56 6.49
N ARG A 116 -2.09 -3.30 6.65
CA ARG A 116 -2.80 -3.44 7.93
C ARG A 116 -3.04 -4.91 8.25
N GLU A 117 -2.81 -5.27 9.51
CA GLU A 117 -3.14 -6.57 10.10
C GLU A 117 -4.65 -6.65 10.37
N ALA A 118 -5.27 -5.53 10.78
CA ALA A 118 -6.71 -5.38 10.87
C ALA A 118 -7.16 -3.93 10.66
N THR A 119 -8.47 -3.76 10.43
CA THR A 119 -9.17 -2.48 10.46
C THR A 119 -10.39 -2.63 11.36
N LEU A 120 -10.53 -1.82 12.39
CA LEU A 120 -11.71 -1.83 13.25
C LEU A 120 -12.58 -0.60 12.98
N LEU A 121 -13.82 -0.80 12.58
CA LEU A 121 -14.81 0.24 12.32
C LEU A 121 -15.57 0.54 13.62
N LEU A 122 -15.67 1.82 13.97
CA LEU A 122 -16.41 2.27 15.15
C LEU A 122 -17.95 2.23 14.89
N PRO A 123 -18.78 2.15 15.94
CA PRO A 123 -20.24 2.13 15.80
C PRO A 123 -20.84 3.46 15.33
N GLU A 124 -20.16 4.59 15.60
CA GLU A 124 -20.55 5.94 15.18
C GLU A 124 -19.42 6.63 14.43
N GLY A 125 -19.79 7.48 13.46
CA GLY A 125 -18.85 8.17 12.57
C GLY A 125 -18.40 7.33 11.38
N ASP A 126 -17.58 7.93 10.52
CA ASP A 126 -16.81 7.25 9.47
C ASP A 126 -15.35 7.20 9.92
N VAL A 127 -15.13 6.50 11.04
CA VAL A 127 -13.88 6.44 11.79
C VAL A 127 -13.44 4.99 11.92
N ASP A 128 -12.16 4.74 11.65
CA ASP A 128 -11.55 3.41 11.75
C ASP A 128 -10.20 3.41 12.45
N VAL A 129 -9.96 2.38 13.26
CA VAL A 129 -8.63 2.07 13.81
C VAL A 129 -7.89 1.18 12.81
N ALA A 130 -6.80 1.69 12.27
CA ALA A 130 -5.79 0.89 11.59
C ALA A 130 -4.95 0.13 12.62
N ILE A 131 -4.86 -1.19 12.47
CA ILE A 131 -3.91 -2.02 13.22
C ILE A 131 -2.85 -2.48 12.23
N SER A 132 -1.59 -2.15 12.48
CA SER A 132 -0.47 -2.47 11.59
C SER A 132 0.82 -2.67 12.39
N LYS A 133 1.88 -3.15 11.74
CA LYS A 133 3.21 -3.26 12.35
C LYS A 133 4.32 -2.98 11.34
N LEU A 134 5.45 -2.53 11.85
CA LEU A 134 6.70 -2.33 11.11
C LEU A 134 7.84 -2.99 11.89
N ALA A 135 8.99 -3.20 11.25
CA ALA A 135 10.20 -3.58 11.96
C ALA A 135 10.63 -2.47 12.93
N PHE A 136 11.09 -2.88 14.11
CA PHE A 136 11.74 -2.05 15.12
C PHE A 136 13.25 -2.32 15.08
N PRO A 137 14.12 -1.31 14.87
CA PRO A 137 15.55 -1.50 14.64
C PRO A 137 16.40 -1.58 15.92
N GLY A 138 15.81 -1.44 17.11
CA GLY A 138 16.49 -1.51 18.40
C GLY A 138 16.61 -0.18 19.15
N ASP A 139 16.86 0.92 18.43
CA ASP A 139 16.85 2.27 19.04
C ASP A 139 15.41 2.70 19.34
N LEU A 140 15.10 2.95 20.62
CA LEU A 140 13.75 3.30 21.06
C LEU A 140 13.44 4.78 20.85
N ASP A 141 14.35 5.67 21.26
CA ASP A 141 14.08 7.09 21.37
C ASP A 141 14.02 7.75 19.98
N ASP A 142 14.97 7.44 19.09
CA ASP A 142 14.94 7.91 17.70
C ASP A 142 13.72 7.36 16.96
N TYR A 143 13.35 6.10 17.23
CA TYR A 143 12.20 5.47 16.58
C TYR A 143 10.88 6.10 17.03
N LEU A 144 10.69 6.33 18.34
CA LEU A 144 9.53 7.05 18.85
C LEU A 144 9.49 8.48 18.27
N LYS A 145 10.59 9.23 18.37
CA LYS A 145 10.73 10.60 17.84
C LYS A 145 10.35 10.70 16.36
N MET A 146 10.88 9.82 15.52
CA MET A 146 10.55 9.77 14.09
C MET A 146 9.06 9.46 13.85
N ASN A 147 8.50 8.48 14.57
CA ASN A 147 7.11 8.08 14.39
C ASN A 147 6.13 9.18 14.83
N ILE A 148 6.42 9.86 15.95
CA ILE A 148 5.66 10.99 16.47
C ILE A 148 5.78 12.21 15.56
N ASN A 149 6.99 12.63 15.16
CA ASN A 149 7.16 13.82 14.33
C ASN A 149 6.51 13.66 12.94
N ARG A 150 6.55 12.46 12.35
CA ARG A 150 5.78 12.13 11.14
C ARG A 150 4.26 12.23 11.34
N TRP A 151 3.74 11.92 12.53
CA TRP A 151 2.31 12.09 12.86
C TRP A 151 1.93 13.54 13.17
N ARG A 152 2.82 14.31 13.83
CA ARG A 152 2.68 15.75 14.04
C ARG A 152 2.60 16.50 12.71
N GLY A 153 3.45 16.17 11.74
CA GLY A 153 3.36 16.72 10.37
C GLY A 153 2.03 16.43 9.65
N GLN A 154 1.39 15.28 9.90
CA GLN A 154 0.05 14.97 9.35
C GLN A 154 -1.09 15.78 9.98
N LEU A 155 -0.82 16.46 11.10
CA LEU A 155 -1.71 17.41 11.78
C LEU A 155 -1.28 18.88 11.60
N GLY A 156 -0.26 19.16 10.77
CA GLY A 156 0.30 20.50 10.62
C GLY A 156 1.00 21.03 11.88
N LEU A 157 1.45 20.15 12.78
CA LEU A 157 2.14 20.51 14.02
C LEU A 157 3.65 20.47 13.83
N GLU A 158 4.35 21.47 14.39
CA GLU A 158 5.82 21.54 14.43
C GLU A 158 6.44 20.26 15.01
N PRO A 159 7.61 19.81 14.51
CA PRO A 159 8.31 18.65 15.08
C PRO A 159 8.75 18.93 16.53
N ALA A 160 8.78 17.89 17.35
CA ALA A 160 9.38 17.94 18.68
C ALA A 160 10.87 17.55 18.60
N GLU A 161 11.74 18.35 19.22
CA GLU A 161 13.18 18.07 19.28
C GLU A 161 13.49 16.89 20.22
N LYS A 162 12.72 16.74 21.28
CA LYS A 162 12.79 15.67 22.29
C LYS A 162 11.42 15.02 22.51
N MET A 163 11.42 13.80 23.04
CA MET A 163 10.22 12.98 23.23
C MET A 163 9.48 13.21 24.56
N ASP A 164 10.20 13.59 25.62
CA ASP A 164 9.66 14.01 26.91
C ASP A 164 8.89 15.35 26.83
N GLU A 165 9.32 16.23 25.93
CA GLU A 165 8.68 17.52 25.63
C GLU A 165 7.62 17.43 24.52
N ALA A 166 7.39 16.24 23.94
CA ALA A 166 6.50 16.05 22.79
C ALA A 166 5.01 16.09 23.18
N ALA A 167 4.44 17.30 23.24
CA ALA A 167 3.02 17.52 23.56
C ALA A 167 2.08 16.59 22.76
N GLY A 168 1.20 15.90 23.48
CA GLY A 168 0.29 14.87 22.96
C GLY A 168 0.76 13.43 23.19
N VAL A 169 2.04 13.20 23.54
CA VAL A 169 2.55 11.88 23.93
C VAL A 169 2.30 11.62 25.43
N ARG A 170 1.89 10.38 25.77
CA ARG A 170 1.91 9.84 27.13
C ARG A 170 2.36 8.37 27.11
N GLU A 171 2.93 7.91 28.22
CA GLU A 171 3.15 6.48 28.43
C GLU A 171 1.88 5.80 28.99
N ILE A 172 1.72 4.52 28.69
CA ILE A 172 0.77 3.60 29.31
C ILE A 172 1.49 2.32 29.73
N GLN A 173 0.93 1.62 30.71
CA GLN A 173 1.38 0.30 31.13
C GLN A 173 0.34 -0.74 30.72
N VAL A 174 0.76 -1.74 29.96
CA VAL A 174 -0.11 -2.80 29.43
C VAL A 174 0.59 -4.12 29.70
N ASP A 175 -0.06 -5.04 30.43
CA ASP A 175 0.53 -6.30 30.92
C ASP A 175 1.96 -6.18 31.50
N GLY A 176 2.25 -5.05 32.17
CA GLY A 176 3.56 -4.76 32.78
C GLY A 176 4.65 -4.28 31.81
N GLN A 177 4.31 -3.97 30.56
CA GLN A 177 5.21 -3.39 29.56
C GLN A 177 4.79 -1.94 29.24
N THR A 178 5.77 -1.07 28.97
CA THR A 178 5.51 0.30 28.51
C THR A 178 5.06 0.31 27.05
N ALA A 179 4.01 1.08 26.76
CA ALA A 179 3.63 1.48 25.41
C ALA A 179 3.36 3.00 25.39
N TRP A 180 3.37 3.61 24.20
CA TRP A 180 3.27 5.07 24.05
C TRP A 180 2.03 5.45 23.26
N VAL A 181 1.19 6.32 23.83
CA VAL A 181 0.00 6.86 23.20
C VAL A 181 0.26 8.28 22.72
N PHE A 182 -0.12 8.58 21.48
CA PHE A 182 -0.13 9.92 20.91
C PHE A 182 -1.58 10.36 20.65
N ASP A 183 -2.00 11.44 21.30
CA ASP A 183 -3.30 12.09 21.12
C ASP A 183 -3.08 13.58 20.87
N ALA A 184 -3.39 14.02 19.65
CA ALA A 184 -3.18 15.41 19.24
C ALA A 184 -4.23 15.88 18.25
N VAL A 185 -4.51 17.18 18.29
CA VAL A 185 -5.40 17.91 17.37
C VAL A 185 -4.55 18.88 16.55
N GLY A 186 -4.90 19.03 15.27
CA GLY A 186 -4.35 20.05 14.39
C GLY A 186 -5.13 20.11 13.07
N THR A 187 -4.76 21.00 12.15
CA THR A 187 -5.41 21.07 10.83
C THR A 187 -4.91 19.93 9.95
N SER A 188 -5.82 19.14 9.38
CA SER A 188 -5.40 18.16 8.37
C SER A 188 -4.95 18.89 7.12
N THR A 189 -3.71 18.65 6.70
CA THR A 189 -3.12 19.23 5.49
C THR A 189 -3.64 18.59 4.19
N GLY A 190 -4.68 17.75 4.27
CA GLY A 190 -5.16 16.88 3.18
C GLY A 190 -4.21 15.73 2.82
N GLY A 191 -2.90 15.95 2.96
CA GLY A 191 -1.86 15.02 2.55
C GLY A 191 -1.62 13.86 3.50
N GLY A 192 -1.77 12.64 2.98
CA GLY A 192 -0.78 11.62 3.28
C GLY A 192 0.58 12.09 2.74
N MET A 193 1.47 12.57 3.62
CA MET A 193 2.79 13.14 3.30
C MET A 193 2.76 14.39 2.38
N MET A 194 2.49 15.55 2.97
CA MET A 194 2.75 16.86 2.34
C MET A 194 3.68 17.72 3.23
N PRO A 195 4.59 18.51 2.64
CA PRO A 195 5.56 19.35 3.35
C PRO A 195 4.92 20.65 3.88
N PRO A 196 5.58 21.36 4.83
CA PRO A 196 5.09 22.64 5.35
C PRO A 196 5.22 23.78 4.33
N MET A 197 4.21 24.65 4.25
CA MET A 197 4.33 25.93 3.54
C MET A 197 4.99 27.00 4.42
N MET A 198 5.96 27.73 3.85
CA MET A 198 6.59 28.90 4.45
C MET A 198 5.57 30.01 4.77
N GLY A 199 5.61 30.55 5.99
CA GLY A 199 4.85 31.74 6.40
C GLY A 199 5.76 32.94 6.65
N GLY A 200 5.62 34.01 5.85
CA GLY A 200 6.36 35.26 6.03
C GLY A 200 5.78 36.42 5.21
N ASN A 201 5.40 37.52 5.87
CA ASN A 201 4.66 38.63 5.25
C ASN A 201 5.56 39.67 4.55
N ALA A 202 5.26 39.96 3.27
CA ALA A 202 5.01 41.28 2.64
C ALA A 202 6.00 42.47 2.84
N PRO A 203 5.91 43.59 2.07
CA PRO A 203 5.04 43.91 0.92
C PRO A 203 5.80 44.41 -0.36
N PHE A 204 5.11 44.57 -1.50
CA PHE A 204 4.99 45.84 -2.28
C PHE A 204 4.17 45.66 -3.58
N ALA A 205 3.93 46.75 -4.32
CA ALA A 205 2.91 46.92 -5.36
C ALA A 205 3.23 46.30 -6.76
N GLY A 206 2.19 46.18 -7.61
CA GLY A 206 2.26 45.71 -9.01
C GLY A 206 2.71 46.77 -10.05
N PRO A 207 2.32 46.66 -11.35
CA PRO A 207 0.91 46.60 -11.73
C PRO A 207 0.52 45.66 -12.90
N THR A 208 -0.78 45.70 -13.21
CA THR A 208 -1.60 45.03 -14.24
C THR A 208 -1.05 44.85 -15.67
N ALA A 209 -1.48 43.75 -16.33
CA ALA A 209 -1.72 43.67 -17.78
C ALA A 209 -2.95 42.78 -18.09
N THR A 210 -3.72 43.10 -19.14
CA THR A 210 -4.97 42.41 -19.54
C THR A 210 -4.79 41.44 -20.72
N PRO A 211 -5.63 40.39 -20.85
CA PRO A 211 -5.58 39.45 -21.98
C PRO A 211 -6.28 39.98 -23.26
N PRO A 212 -5.79 39.62 -24.47
CA PRO A 212 -6.49 39.84 -25.74
C PRO A 212 -7.41 38.65 -26.15
N PRO A 213 -8.37 38.82 -27.09
CA PRO A 213 -9.50 37.90 -27.26
C PRO A 213 -9.54 37.12 -28.59
N ASN A 214 -10.56 36.26 -28.74
CA ASN A 214 -10.90 35.49 -29.94
C ASN A 214 -11.26 36.34 -31.18
N GLY A 215 -10.97 35.83 -32.38
CA GLY A 215 -11.44 36.37 -33.67
C GLY A 215 -11.33 35.37 -34.84
N LYS A 216 -12.48 34.91 -35.34
CA LYS A 216 -12.70 34.17 -36.63
C LYS A 216 -13.30 35.17 -37.67
N PRO A 217 -13.63 34.83 -38.95
CA PRO A 217 -13.89 33.50 -39.55
C PRO A 217 -13.36 33.27 -40.99
N ALA A 218 -13.74 32.12 -41.57
CA ALA A 218 -14.05 31.86 -43.00
C ALA A 218 -12.94 31.99 -44.07
N ASP A 219 -12.81 31.09 -45.06
CA ASP A 219 -13.41 29.75 -45.28
C ASP A 219 -12.29 28.78 -45.79
N GLU A 220 -12.33 27.81 -46.72
CA GLU A 220 -13.28 27.30 -47.75
C GLU A 220 -12.88 25.83 -48.09
N GLN A 221 -13.65 25.13 -48.94
CA GLN A 221 -13.30 23.80 -49.50
C GLN A 221 -13.07 23.87 -51.01
N PRO A 222 -12.37 22.86 -51.58
CA PRO A 222 -13.11 21.95 -52.46
C PRO A 222 -12.86 20.47 -52.14
N ALA A 223 -13.67 19.58 -52.73
CA ALA A 223 -13.62 18.14 -52.52
C ALA A 223 -13.26 17.36 -53.80
N THR A 224 -12.67 16.17 -53.64
CA THR A 224 -12.51 15.20 -54.73
C THR A 224 -12.90 13.78 -54.27
N THR A 225 -14.03 13.32 -54.78
CA THR A 225 -14.32 11.95 -55.27
C THR A 225 -13.70 10.73 -54.56
N ALA A 226 -14.58 9.81 -54.14
CA ALA A 226 -14.23 8.40 -53.92
C ALA A 226 -14.14 7.63 -55.25
N GLU A 227 -13.46 6.47 -55.22
CA GLU A 227 -13.48 5.44 -56.27
C GLU A 227 -13.50 4.06 -55.58
N GLU A 228 -13.98 3.02 -56.27
CA GLU A 228 -14.48 1.78 -55.66
C GLU A 228 -13.44 0.65 -55.45
N GLU A 229 -13.91 -0.34 -54.69
CA GLU A 229 -13.33 -1.64 -54.32
C GLU A 229 -12.90 -2.52 -55.54
N PRO A 230 -12.10 -3.62 -55.37
CA PRO A 230 -12.56 -4.79 -54.61
C PRO A 230 -11.53 -5.60 -53.77
N ALA A 231 -12.06 -6.14 -52.68
CA ALA A 231 -11.83 -7.45 -52.06
C ALA A 231 -10.57 -8.30 -52.38
N LYS A 232 -9.98 -8.85 -51.30
CA LYS A 232 -9.26 -10.13 -51.30
C LYS A 232 -9.72 -11.00 -50.13
N GLU A 233 -9.68 -12.31 -50.33
CA GLU A 233 -10.36 -13.31 -49.50
C GLU A 233 -9.61 -13.65 -48.20
N GLU A 234 -10.36 -13.84 -47.11
CA GLU A 234 -9.90 -14.62 -45.96
C GLU A 234 -10.00 -16.12 -46.29
N PRO A 235 -8.96 -16.94 -46.04
CA PRO A 235 -9.10 -18.40 -46.08
C PRO A 235 -9.87 -18.89 -44.84
N ALA A 236 -10.87 -19.74 -45.07
CA ALA A 236 -11.81 -20.18 -44.03
C ALA A 236 -11.19 -21.01 -42.90
N ALA A 237 -11.81 -20.93 -41.72
CA ALA A 237 -11.52 -21.82 -40.59
C ALA A 237 -12.24 -23.17 -40.75
N GLU A 238 -11.55 -24.26 -40.41
CA GLU A 238 -12.12 -25.61 -40.25
C GLU A 238 -11.82 -26.17 -38.84
N PRO A 239 -12.52 -27.23 -38.38
CA PRO A 239 -13.32 -27.10 -37.16
C PRO A 239 -12.60 -27.41 -35.84
N ALA A 240 -13.21 -26.90 -34.76
CA ALA A 240 -12.78 -27.17 -33.40
C ALA A 240 -12.85 -28.66 -33.03
N ALA A 241 -11.72 -29.21 -32.58
CA ALA A 241 -11.67 -30.51 -31.92
C ALA A 241 -11.93 -30.35 -30.42
N GLU A 242 -12.90 -31.11 -29.91
CA GLU A 242 -13.31 -31.09 -28.51
C GLU A 242 -12.19 -31.61 -27.59
N LYS A 243 -11.68 -30.74 -26.69
CA LYS A 243 -10.74 -31.12 -25.63
C LYS A 243 -11.15 -30.52 -24.30
N ALA A 244 -11.75 -31.36 -23.45
CA ALA A 244 -12.03 -31.01 -22.05
C ALA A 244 -10.77 -31.20 -21.20
N GLU A 245 -10.01 -30.13 -20.98
CA GLU A 245 -8.94 -30.09 -19.98
C GLU A 245 -9.30 -29.06 -18.91
N SER A 246 -9.36 -29.50 -17.65
CA SER A 246 -9.82 -28.63 -16.55
C SER A 246 -8.76 -27.58 -16.21
N GLU A 247 -9.16 -26.31 -16.10
CA GLU A 247 -8.29 -25.24 -15.62
C GLU A 247 -7.87 -25.45 -14.16
N SER A 248 -6.81 -26.24 -13.96
CA SER A 248 -6.13 -26.32 -12.67
C SER A 248 -5.46 -24.97 -12.37
N LYS A 249 -6.06 -24.23 -11.42
CA LYS A 249 -5.52 -22.97 -10.88
C LYS A 249 -4.01 -23.11 -10.65
N PRO A 250 -3.17 -22.19 -11.18
CA PRO A 250 -1.72 -22.37 -11.16
C PRO A 250 -1.21 -22.54 -9.74
N LYS A 251 -0.34 -23.52 -9.52
CA LYS A 251 0.32 -23.72 -8.23
C LYS A 251 1.13 -22.47 -7.88
N PRO A 252 1.16 -22.05 -6.60
CA PRO A 252 2.07 -20.99 -6.19
C PRO A 252 3.52 -21.41 -6.50
N LYS A 253 4.32 -20.47 -7.01
CA LYS A 253 5.77 -20.66 -7.13
C LYS A 253 6.33 -21.01 -5.73
N PRO A 254 7.33 -21.90 -5.62
CA PRO A 254 8.00 -22.13 -4.34
C PRO A 254 8.57 -20.80 -3.81
N LYS A 255 8.60 -20.63 -2.48
CA LYS A 255 9.28 -19.47 -1.89
C LYS A 255 10.78 -19.59 -2.14
N ALA A 256 11.41 -18.47 -2.47
CA ALA A 256 12.85 -18.36 -2.57
C ALA A 256 13.51 -18.59 -1.20
N ASP A 257 14.55 -19.42 -1.14
CA ASP A 257 15.34 -19.62 0.09
C ASP A 257 16.16 -18.36 0.44
N GLN A 258 16.55 -17.59 -0.58
CA GLN A 258 17.24 -16.31 -0.43
C GLN A 258 16.65 -15.24 -1.35
N SER A 259 16.63 -13.99 -0.88
CA SER A 259 16.33 -12.81 -1.69
C SER A 259 17.56 -11.93 -1.85
N ARG A 260 17.58 -11.18 -2.95
CA ARG A 260 18.53 -10.08 -3.16
C ARG A 260 17.76 -8.78 -3.32
N MET A 261 18.24 -7.73 -2.69
CA MET A 261 17.77 -6.36 -2.90
C MET A 261 18.84 -5.58 -3.65
N ILE A 262 18.46 -4.88 -4.71
CA ILE A 262 19.29 -3.86 -5.35
C ILE A 262 18.44 -2.59 -5.38
N ALA A 263 18.87 -1.56 -4.66
CA ALA A 263 18.10 -0.34 -4.48
C ALA A 263 19.00 0.90 -4.39
N ALA A 264 18.52 2.04 -4.90
CA ALA A 264 19.22 3.32 -4.81
C ALA A 264 18.35 4.38 -4.10
N ILE A 265 19.02 5.30 -3.40
CA ILE A 265 18.44 6.47 -2.73
C ILE A 265 19.03 7.75 -3.35
N TYR A 266 18.16 8.67 -3.76
CA TYR A 266 18.52 10.01 -4.24
C TYR A 266 17.80 11.03 -3.36
N ILE A 267 18.54 12.00 -2.81
CA ILE A 267 17.96 13.08 -2.00
C ILE A 267 17.87 14.32 -2.89
N ARG A 268 16.67 14.70 -3.31
CA ARG A 268 16.40 15.86 -4.18
C ARG A 268 15.39 16.77 -3.46
N GLY A 269 15.81 17.97 -3.06
CA GLY A 269 14.94 18.94 -2.39
C GLY A 269 14.38 18.42 -1.05
N ASP A 270 13.05 18.48 -0.89
CA ASP A 270 12.33 17.92 0.26
C ASP A 270 12.01 16.41 0.12
N ARG A 271 12.59 15.73 -0.89
CA ARG A 271 12.27 14.33 -1.24
C ARG A 271 13.45 13.39 -1.18
N ALA A 272 13.16 12.19 -0.72
CA ALA A 272 13.99 11.02 -0.91
C ALA A 272 13.31 10.10 -1.92
N TRP A 273 13.97 9.88 -3.05
CA TRP A 273 13.55 8.96 -4.10
C TRP A 273 14.21 7.61 -3.91
N PHE A 274 13.45 6.55 -4.17
CA PHE A 274 13.84 5.15 -4.03
C PHE A 274 13.58 4.42 -5.33
N VAL A 275 14.63 3.92 -5.96
CA VAL A 275 14.57 3.02 -7.12
C VAL A 275 14.99 1.64 -6.63
N LYS A 276 14.06 0.68 -6.49
CA LYS A 276 14.27 -0.53 -5.68
C LYS A 276 13.75 -1.81 -6.35
N THR A 277 14.61 -2.82 -6.38
CA THR A 277 14.29 -4.23 -6.68
C THR A 277 14.38 -5.08 -5.41
N LEU A 278 13.44 -6.00 -5.20
CA LEU A 278 13.53 -7.09 -4.23
C LEU A 278 12.80 -8.32 -4.78
N ALA A 279 13.53 -9.39 -5.08
CA ALA A 279 12.97 -10.64 -5.60
C ALA A 279 13.78 -11.87 -5.12
N ASP A 280 13.56 -13.03 -5.72
CA ASP A 280 14.42 -14.20 -5.57
C ASP A 280 15.88 -13.87 -5.95
N LYS A 281 16.83 -14.35 -5.15
CA LYS A 281 18.26 -14.08 -5.36
C LYS A 281 18.72 -14.50 -6.77
N ASP A 282 18.39 -15.70 -7.21
CA ASP A 282 18.87 -16.26 -8.48
C ASP A 282 18.12 -15.65 -9.68
N GLN A 283 16.97 -15.01 -9.48
CA GLN A 283 16.33 -14.14 -10.47
C GLN A 283 17.06 -12.79 -10.59
N VAL A 284 17.36 -12.11 -9.46
CA VAL A 284 18.08 -10.82 -9.47
C VAL A 284 19.52 -10.96 -9.97
N ASP A 285 20.22 -12.04 -9.63
CA ASP A 285 21.62 -12.26 -10.04
C ASP A 285 21.81 -12.26 -11.56
N LYS A 286 20.79 -12.62 -12.34
CA LYS A 286 20.82 -12.64 -13.82
C LYS A 286 20.80 -11.24 -14.44
N VAL A 287 20.35 -10.24 -13.69
CA VAL A 287 20.05 -8.86 -14.14
C VAL A 287 20.71 -7.81 -13.23
N ALA A 288 21.58 -8.23 -12.30
CA ALA A 288 22.14 -7.36 -11.28
C ALA A 288 22.93 -6.17 -11.85
N ASP A 289 23.68 -6.39 -12.94
CA ASP A 289 24.42 -5.33 -13.62
C ASP A 289 23.51 -4.37 -14.38
N GLU A 290 22.40 -4.84 -14.97
CA GLU A 290 21.37 -3.98 -15.59
C GLU A 290 20.71 -3.09 -14.53
N LEU A 291 20.34 -3.66 -13.38
CA LEU A 291 19.72 -2.93 -12.26
C LEU A 291 20.68 -1.87 -11.67
N ARG A 292 21.96 -2.22 -11.50
CA ARG A 292 23.02 -1.30 -11.07
C ARG A 292 23.30 -0.20 -12.09
N THR A 293 23.23 -0.53 -13.39
CA THR A 293 23.39 0.44 -14.48
C THR A 293 22.21 1.39 -14.56
N PHE A 294 20.97 0.89 -14.44
CA PHE A 294 19.76 1.71 -14.40
C PHE A 294 19.80 2.73 -13.25
N ALA A 295 20.19 2.29 -12.05
CA ALA A 295 20.38 3.18 -10.90
C ALA A 295 21.43 4.30 -11.14
N LYS A 296 22.42 4.07 -12.01
CA LYS A 296 23.43 5.06 -12.42
C LYS A 296 23.07 5.83 -13.69
N TRP A 297 21.91 5.55 -14.30
CA TRP A 297 21.42 6.17 -15.54
C TRP A 297 20.12 6.97 -15.36
N VAL A 298 19.45 6.84 -14.21
CA VAL A 298 18.47 7.81 -13.69
C VAL A 298 18.98 9.24 -13.87
N LYS A 299 18.07 10.15 -14.21
CA LYS A 299 18.37 11.55 -14.49
C LYS A 299 17.93 12.49 -13.39
N LEU A 300 18.82 13.44 -13.08
CA LEU A 300 18.65 14.43 -12.02
C LEU A 300 18.54 15.82 -12.66
N PRO A 301 17.35 16.21 -13.19
CA PRO A 301 17.17 17.50 -13.82
C PRO A 301 17.54 18.67 -12.89
N GLU A 302 18.33 19.62 -13.41
CA GLU A 302 18.74 20.84 -12.71
C GLU A 302 17.56 21.82 -12.52
N ASP A 303 16.64 21.87 -13.48
CA ASP A 303 15.46 22.73 -13.46
C ASP A 303 14.34 22.20 -12.54
N LYS A 304 14.43 20.92 -12.13
CA LYS A 304 13.49 20.29 -11.19
C LYS A 304 14.23 19.66 -9.99
N PRO A 305 14.69 20.47 -9.02
CA PRO A 305 15.56 20.01 -7.93
C PRO A 305 14.89 19.08 -6.89
N ALA A 306 13.66 18.63 -7.12
CA ALA A 306 12.92 17.67 -6.28
C ALA A 306 12.41 16.43 -7.05
N GLU A 307 12.60 16.34 -8.37
CA GLU A 307 12.17 15.21 -9.21
C GLU A 307 13.37 14.37 -9.67
N ILE A 308 13.16 13.08 -9.95
CA ILE A 308 14.08 12.30 -10.80
C ILE A 308 13.36 11.89 -12.07
N GLU A 309 14.09 11.71 -13.15
CA GLU A 309 13.56 11.22 -14.43
C GLU A 309 14.24 9.90 -14.82
N TRP A 310 13.57 9.09 -15.62
CA TRP A 310 14.10 7.84 -16.15
C TRP A 310 13.47 7.55 -17.51
N ASN A 311 14.18 6.82 -18.36
CA ASN A 311 13.59 6.15 -19.52
C ASN A 311 13.52 4.66 -19.22
N VAL A 312 12.48 3.99 -19.71
CA VAL A 312 12.38 2.52 -19.62
C VAL A 312 13.49 1.89 -20.47
N PRO A 313 14.37 1.03 -19.91
CA PRO A 313 15.45 0.40 -20.68
C PRO A 313 14.94 -0.51 -21.81
N GLU A 314 15.79 -0.81 -22.80
CA GLU A 314 15.43 -1.67 -23.91
C GLU A 314 15.01 -3.08 -23.43
N GLY A 315 13.86 -3.56 -23.92
CA GLY A 315 13.27 -4.85 -23.52
C GLY A 315 12.55 -4.85 -22.17
N TRP A 316 12.74 -3.84 -21.32
CA TRP A 316 11.92 -3.64 -20.12
C TRP A 316 10.54 -3.06 -20.50
N GLN A 317 9.57 -3.14 -19.58
CA GLN A 317 8.20 -2.68 -19.79
C GLN A 317 7.70 -1.91 -18.56
N GLU A 318 6.69 -1.06 -18.73
CA GLU A 318 5.94 -0.53 -17.58
C GLU A 318 5.07 -1.64 -16.98
N GLY A 319 5.24 -1.89 -15.69
CA GLY A 319 4.42 -2.79 -14.91
C GLY A 319 3.13 -2.12 -14.42
N PRO A 320 2.21 -2.87 -13.81
CA PRO A 320 0.95 -2.32 -13.32
C PRO A 320 1.19 -1.26 -12.23
N GLU A 321 0.38 -0.20 -12.26
CA GLU A 321 0.33 0.81 -11.20
C GLU A 321 0.16 0.16 -9.82
N ARG A 322 0.85 0.71 -8.81
CA ARG A 322 0.71 0.30 -7.41
C ARG A 322 0.62 1.56 -6.56
N MET A 323 -0.26 1.55 -5.55
CA MET A 323 -0.30 2.64 -4.56
C MET A 323 1.08 2.83 -3.90
N MET A 324 1.46 4.09 -3.67
CA MET A 324 2.78 4.50 -3.16
C MET A 324 3.98 4.20 -4.09
N ARG A 325 3.74 4.09 -5.41
CA ARG A 325 4.80 4.09 -6.44
C ARG A 325 4.49 5.15 -7.49
N GLU A 326 5.53 5.82 -7.96
CA GLU A 326 5.51 6.71 -9.13
C GLU A 326 5.62 5.88 -10.43
N ALA A 327 6.34 4.74 -10.37
CA ALA A 327 6.31 3.73 -11.43
C ALA A 327 6.62 2.32 -10.89
N THR A 328 6.22 1.31 -11.68
CA THR A 328 6.79 -0.04 -11.62
C THR A 328 7.39 -0.33 -12.99
N LEU A 329 8.64 -0.76 -13.06
CA LEU A 329 9.26 -1.25 -14.29
C LEU A 329 9.44 -2.77 -14.19
N GLN A 330 9.11 -3.50 -15.24
CA GLN A 330 9.17 -4.96 -15.31
C GLN A 330 10.30 -5.36 -16.26
N LEU A 331 11.23 -6.19 -15.78
CA LEU A 331 12.34 -6.71 -16.59
C LEU A 331 11.89 -7.86 -17.51
N PRO A 332 12.64 -8.14 -18.60
CA PRO A 332 12.41 -9.29 -19.47
C PRO A 332 12.11 -10.59 -18.71
N GLY A 333 11.02 -11.26 -19.08
CA GLY A 333 10.55 -12.48 -18.41
C GLY A 333 9.56 -12.27 -17.25
N GLY A 334 9.36 -11.04 -16.76
CA GLY A 334 8.29 -10.72 -15.81
C GLY A 334 8.49 -11.20 -14.37
N ASP A 335 9.67 -11.75 -14.05
CA ASP A 335 10.00 -12.29 -12.74
C ASP A 335 10.60 -11.25 -11.77
N VAL A 336 11.18 -10.17 -12.29
CA VAL A 336 11.84 -9.10 -11.51
C VAL A 336 11.20 -7.75 -11.85
N GLU A 337 10.81 -6.99 -10.82
CA GLU A 337 10.29 -5.62 -10.94
C GLU A 337 11.16 -4.60 -10.18
N VAL A 338 11.33 -3.41 -10.76
CA VAL A 338 11.83 -2.20 -10.09
C VAL A 338 10.64 -1.36 -9.66
N ALA A 339 10.55 -1.07 -8.37
CA ALA A 339 9.65 -0.07 -7.82
C ALA A 339 10.35 1.30 -7.79
N ILE A 340 9.71 2.33 -8.34
CA ILE A 340 10.14 3.73 -8.21
C ILE A 340 9.12 4.44 -7.32
N SER A 341 9.59 5.10 -6.26
CA SER A 341 8.74 5.76 -5.26
C SER A 341 9.50 6.90 -4.57
N GLN A 342 8.78 7.82 -3.95
CA GLN A 342 9.35 8.90 -3.13
C GLN A 342 8.71 8.95 -1.74
N LEU A 343 9.45 9.52 -0.79
CA LEU A 343 8.96 9.92 0.53
C LEU A 343 9.46 11.34 0.83
N ALA A 344 8.82 12.02 1.78
CA ALA A 344 9.38 13.25 2.34
C ALA A 344 10.74 12.98 3.02
N PHE A 345 11.67 13.91 2.84
CA PHE A 345 12.99 13.92 3.45
C PHE A 345 13.05 14.99 4.55
N PRO A 346 13.33 14.63 5.82
CA PRO A 346 13.21 15.54 6.96
C PRO A 346 14.44 16.44 7.24
N GLY A 347 15.47 16.39 6.40
CA GLY A 347 16.64 17.27 6.49
C GLY A 347 17.92 16.63 7.04
N ASP A 348 17.85 15.78 8.07
CA ASP A 348 19.02 14.98 8.45
C ASP A 348 19.23 13.86 7.44
N ARG A 349 20.32 13.97 6.67
CA ARG A 349 20.65 13.03 5.60
C ARG A 349 21.19 11.72 6.15
N ASP A 350 22.10 11.77 7.10
CA ASP A 350 22.94 10.63 7.44
C ASP A 350 22.20 9.70 8.42
N GLU A 351 21.36 10.26 9.31
CA GLU A 351 20.36 9.50 10.08
C GLU A 351 19.32 8.86 9.15
N TYR A 352 18.73 9.63 8.23
CA TYR A 352 17.69 9.12 7.33
C TYR A 352 18.19 8.00 6.41
N LEU A 353 19.43 8.11 5.91
CA LEU A 353 20.07 7.03 5.15
C LEU A 353 20.31 5.80 6.03
N LYS A 354 20.91 5.94 7.23
CA LYS A 354 21.08 4.85 8.21
C LYS A 354 19.76 4.10 8.46
N LEU A 355 18.68 4.83 8.69
CA LEU A 355 17.35 4.28 8.98
C LEU A 355 16.72 3.53 7.80
N ASN A 356 16.86 4.03 6.57
CA ASN A 356 16.32 3.34 5.39
C ASN A 356 17.16 2.11 5.01
N ILE A 357 18.50 2.18 5.13
CA ILE A 357 19.39 1.03 4.97
C ILE A 357 19.07 -0.06 6.01
N ASN A 358 18.96 0.28 7.30
CA ASN A 358 18.63 -0.71 8.33
C ASN A 358 17.22 -1.31 8.16
N ARG A 359 16.24 -0.54 7.66
CA ARG A 359 14.93 -1.07 7.26
C ARG A 359 15.03 -2.08 6.11
N TRP A 360 15.96 -1.89 5.17
CA TRP A 360 16.20 -2.82 4.06
C TRP A 360 17.00 -4.05 4.47
N ARG A 361 18.00 -3.90 5.35
CA ARG A 361 18.73 -5.00 5.99
C ARG A 361 17.79 -5.92 6.76
N GLY A 362 16.86 -5.36 7.54
CA GLY A 362 15.81 -6.13 8.22
C GLY A 362 14.87 -6.91 7.28
N GLN A 363 14.58 -6.39 6.08
CA GLN A 363 13.81 -7.13 5.05
C GLN A 363 14.56 -8.34 4.46
N LEU A 364 15.88 -8.38 4.64
CA LEU A 364 16.75 -9.48 4.21
C LEU A 364 17.19 -10.38 5.38
N GLY A 365 16.73 -10.12 6.60
CA GLY A 365 17.17 -10.84 7.81
C GLY A 365 18.64 -10.57 8.18
N LEU A 366 19.16 -9.40 7.82
CA LEU A 366 20.52 -8.95 8.15
C LEU A 366 20.51 -8.04 9.38
N ASP A 367 21.52 -8.18 10.24
CA ASP A 367 21.72 -7.32 11.42
C ASP A 367 21.75 -5.83 11.04
N PRO A 368 21.29 -4.90 11.91
CA PRO A 368 21.43 -3.47 11.68
C PRO A 368 22.92 -3.07 11.59
N ALA A 369 23.20 -1.96 10.90
CA ALA A 369 24.51 -1.32 10.89
C ALA A 369 24.47 -0.04 11.72
N GLU A 370 25.46 0.15 12.59
CA GLU A 370 25.61 1.36 13.42
C GLU A 370 25.90 2.60 12.56
N GLN A 371 26.75 2.44 11.53
CA GLN A 371 27.16 3.49 10.61
C GLN A 371 26.84 3.11 9.16
N MET A 372 26.30 4.06 8.40
CA MET A 372 25.77 3.84 7.04
C MET A 372 26.87 3.50 6.03
N ASN A 373 28.04 4.12 6.14
CA ASN A 373 29.23 3.85 5.34
C ASN A 373 29.95 2.53 5.70
N GLU A 374 29.64 1.92 6.84
CA GLU A 374 30.16 0.60 7.25
C GLU A 374 29.16 -0.53 6.96
N ALA A 375 27.94 -0.18 6.54
CA ALA A 375 26.88 -1.15 6.23
C ALA A 375 27.24 -1.96 4.98
N ALA A 376 27.64 -3.22 5.17
CA ALA A 376 27.94 -4.14 4.07
C ALA A 376 26.79 -4.16 3.03
N GLY A 377 27.15 -3.93 1.77
CA GLY A 377 26.23 -3.77 0.65
C GLY A 377 25.98 -2.32 0.20
N VAL A 378 26.41 -1.31 0.96
CA VAL A 378 26.29 0.11 0.58
C VAL A 378 27.46 0.55 -0.32
N GLU A 379 27.15 1.33 -1.35
CA GLU A 379 28.09 1.94 -2.30
C GLU A 379 27.67 3.40 -2.54
N ASP A 380 28.59 4.35 -2.32
CA ASP A 380 28.43 5.74 -2.77
C ASP A 380 28.47 5.79 -4.31
N ILE A 381 27.49 6.41 -4.95
CA ILE A 381 27.43 6.57 -6.40
C ILE A 381 27.28 8.04 -6.80
N GLU A 382 27.78 8.39 -7.99
CA GLU A 382 27.62 9.71 -8.61
C GLU A 382 26.69 9.56 -9.82
N VAL A 383 25.70 10.45 -9.92
CA VAL A 383 24.67 10.46 -10.98
C VAL A 383 24.45 11.91 -11.41
N ASP A 384 24.69 12.22 -12.68
CA ASP A 384 24.70 13.59 -13.24
C ASP A 384 25.51 14.64 -12.42
N GLY A 385 26.50 14.18 -11.65
CA GLY A 385 27.34 15.03 -10.78
C GLY A 385 26.81 15.24 -9.36
N GLU A 386 25.60 14.78 -9.04
CA GLU A 386 25.11 14.71 -7.65
C GLU A 386 25.46 13.36 -7.00
N LYS A 387 25.49 13.33 -5.66
CA LYS A 387 25.74 12.12 -4.88
C LYS A 387 24.43 11.38 -4.56
N ALA A 388 24.41 10.08 -4.84
CA ALA A 388 23.36 9.14 -4.45
C ALA A 388 23.97 7.89 -3.78
N TRP A 389 23.12 7.00 -3.25
CA TRP A 389 23.55 5.83 -2.49
C TRP A 389 22.91 4.57 -3.03
N LEU A 390 23.73 3.59 -3.41
CA LEU A 390 23.30 2.27 -3.83
C LEU A 390 23.41 1.29 -2.65
N PHE A 391 22.46 0.37 -2.56
CA PHE A 391 22.43 -0.76 -1.65
C PHE A 391 22.20 -2.05 -2.43
N ASP A 392 23.11 -3.00 -2.29
CA ASP A 392 23.05 -4.32 -2.91
C ASP A 392 23.42 -5.39 -1.88
N ALA A 393 22.44 -6.19 -1.48
CA ALA A 393 22.63 -7.21 -0.46
C ALA A 393 21.75 -8.44 -0.69
N VAL A 394 22.29 -9.60 -0.31
CA VAL A 394 21.61 -10.90 -0.27
C VAL A 394 21.29 -11.24 1.18
N GLY A 395 20.14 -11.86 1.42
CA GLY A 395 19.81 -12.44 2.73
C GLY A 395 18.66 -13.44 2.64
N ASN A 396 18.37 -14.10 3.76
CA ASN A 396 17.35 -15.15 3.80
C ASN A 396 15.97 -14.49 3.91
N SER A 397 15.14 -14.70 2.90
CA SER A 397 13.93 -13.89 2.70
C SER A 397 12.86 -14.22 3.74
N ALA A 398 12.55 -13.26 4.62
CA ALA A 398 11.27 -13.22 5.34
C ALA A 398 10.16 -12.88 4.33
N GLY A 399 9.89 -13.85 3.44
CA GLY A 399 9.46 -13.59 2.06
C GLY A 399 8.30 -12.61 1.92
N GLY A 400 8.52 -11.58 1.10
CA GLY A 400 7.60 -10.47 0.85
C GLY A 400 6.16 -10.91 0.60
N GLY A 401 5.35 -10.83 1.66
CA GLY A 401 4.01 -11.39 1.69
C GLY A 401 3.64 -11.79 3.10
N MET A 402 2.94 -10.90 3.80
CA MET A 402 2.23 -11.21 5.05
C MET A 402 1.19 -12.31 4.79
N MET A 403 1.61 -13.56 4.96
CA MET A 403 0.76 -14.59 5.55
C MET A 403 0.98 -14.46 7.06
N PRO A 404 0.01 -13.96 7.85
CA PRO A 404 0.04 -14.19 9.27
C PRO A 404 0.13 -15.70 9.54
N PRO A 405 0.79 -16.16 10.62
CA PRO A 405 0.36 -17.41 11.21
C PRO A 405 -1.15 -17.30 11.48
N MET A 406 -1.91 -18.40 11.35
CA MET A 406 -3.32 -18.39 11.76
C MET A 406 -3.38 -18.26 13.29
N MET A 407 -3.28 -17.03 13.78
CA MET A 407 -3.50 -16.67 15.19
C MET A 407 -4.88 -17.21 15.57
N ARG A 408 -4.88 -18.13 16.52
CA ARG A 408 -6.11 -18.77 16.97
C ARG A 408 -6.94 -17.70 17.65
N ARG A 409 -8.07 -17.32 17.03
CA ARG A 409 -9.16 -16.68 17.76
C ARG A 409 -9.38 -17.45 19.06
N ALA A 410 -9.26 -16.78 20.21
CA ALA A 410 -9.71 -17.34 21.48
C ALA A 410 -11.16 -17.84 21.27
N PRO A 411 -11.47 -19.11 21.58
CA PRO A 411 -12.78 -19.66 21.29
C PRO A 411 -13.86 -18.90 22.08
N PHE A 412 -15.00 -18.63 21.44
CA PHE A 412 -16.12 -17.95 22.08
C PHE A 412 -16.65 -18.80 23.24
N ALA A 413 -16.28 -18.41 24.47
CA ALA A 413 -16.92 -18.90 25.68
C ALA A 413 -18.31 -18.27 25.79
N THR A 414 -19.32 -18.94 25.23
CA THR A 414 -20.72 -18.63 25.54
C THR A 414 -20.97 -18.73 27.04
N PRO A 415 -21.66 -17.78 27.69
CA PRO A 415 -21.99 -17.87 29.11
C PRO A 415 -22.92 -19.07 29.38
N GLY A 416 -22.33 -20.20 29.77
CA GLY A 416 -23.05 -21.37 30.25
C GLY A 416 -23.64 -21.07 31.62
N ALA A 417 -24.96 -21.19 31.76
CA ALA A 417 -25.65 -20.86 33.00
C ALA A 417 -25.42 -21.92 34.10
N GLY A 418 -25.28 -21.45 35.35
CA GLY A 418 -25.53 -22.26 36.54
C GLY A 418 -24.29 -22.90 37.20
N ALA A 419 -23.63 -22.15 38.06
CA ALA A 419 -22.89 -22.68 39.21
C ALA A 419 -23.18 -21.79 40.42
N THR A 420 -23.64 -22.38 41.52
CA THR A 420 -23.87 -21.68 42.80
C THR A 420 -22.56 -21.42 43.53
N PRO A 421 -22.45 -20.35 44.34
CA PRO A 421 -21.32 -20.20 45.25
C PRO A 421 -21.34 -21.31 46.31
N PRO A 422 -20.18 -21.79 46.79
CA PRO A 422 -20.12 -22.60 48.00
C PRO A 422 -20.45 -21.74 49.22
N GLU A 423 -21.04 -22.36 50.25
CA GLU A 423 -21.28 -21.73 51.54
C GLU A 423 -19.97 -21.46 52.29
N SER A 424 -19.99 -20.43 53.15
CA SER A 424 -18.98 -20.24 54.19
C SER A 424 -19.30 -21.16 55.37
N GLU A 425 -18.45 -22.15 55.63
CA GLU A 425 -18.45 -22.87 56.90
C GLU A 425 -17.44 -22.21 57.86
N ASP A 426 -17.87 -21.96 59.10
CA ASP A 426 -17.02 -21.46 60.19
C ASP A 426 -16.27 -22.61 60.87
N GLU A 427 -14.93 -22.50 61.03
CA GLU A 427 -14.17 -22.85 62.27
C GLU A 427 -12.73 -22.31 62.23
#